data_AF-A0A922ZD96-F1
#
_entry.id   AF-A0A922ZD96-F1
#
_cell.length_a   1.000
_cell.length_b   1.000
_cell.length_c   1.000
_cell.angle_alpha   90.00
_cell.angle_beta   90.00
_cell.angle_gamma   90.00
#
_symmetry.space_group_name_H-M   'P 1'
#
loop_
_entity.id
_entity.type
_entity.pdbx_description
1 polymer ?
#
loop_
_entity_poly.entity_id
_entity_poly.type
_entity_poly.pdbx_seq_one_letter_code
_entity_poly.pdbx_strand_id
1 'polypeptide(L)'
;MPKTHSKHTHIHLTKQEMIRGEKLCRRKIETLWRKNMRVEALMYMSLLIEHFLKESIFEFEQILEGSAISMHVAFNPRRLYSRDDLENQPLGYLIKVLEAYTVDNNLIMDLRRFSKVRNECIHKLFGQKISIVNRKLTGFDKFFYELVVRLVQLLLSQIEHKKKHFNWICDPCFQEVRKQVKL
;
A
#
# COMPACT_ATOMS: atom_id res chain seq x y z
N MET A 1 33.70 7.69 -17.96
CA MET A 1 32.76 8.18 -16.91
C MET A 1 32.38 7.01 -16.01
N PRO A 2 32.63 7.05 -14.69
CA PRO A 2 32.20 5.98 -13.80
C PRO A 2 30.69 6.10 -13.54
N LYS A 3 29.97 5.00 -13.75
CA LYS A 3 28.56 4.86 -13.39
C LYS A 3 28.46 4.81 -11.87
N THR A 4 27.83 5.80 -11.27
CA THR A 4 27.49 5.80 -9.85
C THR A 4 26.38 4.76 -9.61
N HIS A 5 26.77 3.59 -9.11
CA HIS A 5 25.83 2.66 -8.50
C HIS A 5 25.34 3.27 -7.19
N SER A 6 24.19 3.95 -7.23
CA SER A 6 23.44 4.29 -6.03
C SER A 6 22.99 2.99 -5.38
N LYS A 7 23.73 2.54 -4.36
CA LYS A 7 23.27 1.49 -3.45
C LYS A 7 22.21 2.12 -2.56
N HIS A 8 20.96 2.12 -3.02
CA HIS A 8 19.84 2.39 -2.13
C HIS A 8 19.75 1.23 -1.16
N THR A 9 20.21 1.45 0.07
CA THR A 9 20.03 0.52 1.18
C THR A 9 18.52 0.36 1.41
N HIS A 10 17.98 -0.76 0.96
CA HIS A 10 16.56 -1.09 1.05
C HIS A 10 16.17 -1.28 2.51
N ILE A 11 15.38 -0.36 3.07
CA ILE A 11 14.84 -0.47 4.42
C ILE A 11 13.54 -1.27 4.33
N HIS A 12 13.63 -2.58 4.62
CA HIS A 12 12.44 -3.37 4.91
C HIS A 12 11.89 -2.90 6.26
N LEU A 13 10.82 -2.11 6.26
CA LEU A 13 10.22 -1.62 7.50
C LEU A 13 9.65 -2.82 8.27
N THR A 14 10.13 -3.00 9.47
CA THR A 14 9.62 -3.97 10.42
C THR A 14 8.16 -3.63 10.78
N LYS A 15 7.39 -4.64 11.21
CA LYS A 15 6.03 -4.45 11.74
C LYS A 15 5.95 -3.31 12.77
N GLN A 16 6.98 -3.13 13.57
CA GLN A 16 7.07 -2.04 14.56
C GLN A 16 7.21 -0.66 13.92
N GLU A 17 7.97 -0.54 12.84
CA GLU A 17 8.13 0.72 12.11
C GLU A 17 6.85 1.12 11.36
N MET A 18 6.12 0.15 10.81
CA MET A 18 4.80 0.40 10.22
C MET A 18 3.79 0.91 11.26
N ILE A 19 3.73 0.26 12.43
CA ILE A 19 2.89 0.70 13.56
C ILE A 19 3.30 2.09 14.05
N ARG A 20 4.60 2.40 14.07
CA ARG A 20 5.10 3.71 14.49
C ARG A 20 4.75 4.80 13.47
N GLY A 21 4.90 4.51 12.18
CA GLY A 21 4.52 5.41 11.07
C GLY A 21 3.02 5.69 11.03
N GLU A 22 2.19 4.66 11.21
CA GLU A 22 0.74 4.77 11.33
C GLU A 22 0.35 5.68 12.51
N LYS A 23 0.92 5.44 13.70
CA LYS A 23 0.68 6.27 14.89
C LYS A 23 1.06 7.73 14.67
N LEU A 24 2.17 7.99 13.99
CA LEU A 24 2.63 9.35 13.69
C LEU A 24 1.66 10.06 12.73
N CYS A 25 1.28 9.40 11.64
CA CYS A 25 0.34 9.94 10.65
C CYS A 25 -1.04 10.17 11.27
N ARG A 26 -1.55 9.22 12.08
CA ARG A 26 -2.82 9.35 12.82
C ARG A 26 -2.82 10.58 13.72
N ARG A 27 -1.78 10.77 14.56
CA ARG A 27 -1.67 11.95 15.43
C ARG A 27 -1.67 13.26 14.64
N LYS A 28 -0.96 13.29 13.50
CA LYS A 28 -0.92 14.47 12.63
C LYS A 28 -2.30 14.76 12.03
N ILE A 29 -2.99 13.74 11.52
CA ILE A 29 -4.34 13.83 10.98
C ILE A 29 -5.31 14.35 12.04
N GLU A 30 -5.32 13.78 13.25
CA GLU A 30 -6.19 14.23 14.35
C GLU A 30 -5.93 15.70 14.70
N THR A 31 -4.66 16.12 14.74
CA THR A 31 -4.27 17.49 15.02
C THR A 31 -4.80 18.46 13.95
N LEU A 32 -4.62 18.11 12.67
CA LEU A 32 -5.10 18.91 11.55
C LEU A 32 -6.63 18.98 11.52
N TRP A 33 -7.30 17.86 11.82
CA TRP A 33 -8.76 17.80 11.89
C TRP A 33 -9.34 18.73 12.96
N ARG A 34 -8.76 18.72 14.17
CA ARG A 34 -9.14 19.62 15.28
C ARG A 34 -8.92 21.09 14.95
N LYS A 35 -7.91 21.40 14.13
CA LYS A 35 -7.62 22.77 13.65
C LYS A 35 -8.46 23.17 12.43
N ASN A 36 -9.42 22.34 12.00
CA ASN A 36 -10.22 22.56 10.79
C ASN A 36 -9.38 22.65 9.49
N MET A 37 -8.16 22.11 9.49
CA MET A 37 -7.26 21.98 8.35
C MET A 37 -7.55 20.66 7.61
N ARG A 38 -8.78 20.51 7.11
CA ARG A 38 -9.29 19.22 6.63
C ARG A 38 -8.70 18.80 5.29
N VAL A 39 -8.35 19.75 4.44
CA VAL A 39 -7.69 19.49 3.16
C VAL A 39 -6.29 18.94 3.39
N GLU A 40 -5.52 19.56 4.28
CA GLU A 40 -4.18 19.10 4.65
C GLU A 40 -4.26 17.71 5.29
N ALA A 41 -5.24 17.50 6.18
CA ALA A 41 -5.49 16.18 6.74
C ALA A 41 -5.79 15.14 5.64
N LEU A 42 -6.61 15.48 4.64
CA LEU A 42 -6.91 14.61 3.49
C LEU A 42 -5.66 14.26 2.67
N MET A 43 -4.69 15.18 2.55
CA MET A 43 -3.41 14.88 1.88
C MET A 43 -2.60 13.86 2.69
N TYR A 44 -2.50 14.04 4.01
CA TYR A 44 -1.87 13.04 4.90
C TYR A 44 -2.59 11.69 4.89
N MET A 45 -3.93 11.69 4.87
CA MET A 45 -4.74 10.48 4.73
C MET A 45 -4.43 9.75 3.41
N SER A 46 -4.26 10.50 2.31
CA SER A 46 -3.93 9.94 0.99
C SER A 46 -2.58 9.24 1.00
N LEU A 47 -1.56 9.87 1.58
CA LEU A 47 -0.23 9.26 1.74
C LEU A 47 -0.28 7.96 2.53
N LEU A 48 -1.08 7.92 3.61
CA LEU A 48 -1.20 6.72 4.43
C LEU A 48 -1.90 5.58 3.69
N ILE A 49 -2.98 5.88 2.96
CA ILE A 49 -3.67 4.88 2.13
C ILE A 49 -2.76 4.36 1.01
N GLU A 50 -2.07 5.26 0.30
CA GLU A 50 -1.13 4.88 -0.75
C GLU A 50 -0.02 3.98 -0.21
N HIS A 51 0.54 4.31 0.97
CA HIS A 51 1.53 3.47 1.63
C HIS A 51 1.01 2.06 1.91
N PHE A 52 -0.17 1.93 2.55
CA PHE A 52 -0.73 0.61 2.84
C PHE A 52 -1.08 -0.19 1.59
N LEU A 53 -1.59 0.47 0.54
CA LEU A 53 -1.84 -0.19 -0.74
C LEU A 53 -0.56 -0.75 -1.36
N LYS A 54 0.51 0.05 -1.41
CA LYS A 54 1.80 -0.38 -1.93
C LYS A 54 2.35 -1.57 -1.17
N GLU A 55 2.32 -1.53 0.16
CA GLU A 55 2.78 -2.65 1.00
C GLU A 55 1.90 -3.89 0.81
N SER A 56 0.57 -3.75 0.72
CA SER A 56 -0.33 -4.89 0.48
C SER A 56 -0.15 -5.52 -0.89
N ILE A 57 0.07 -4.72 -1.94
CA ILE A 57 0.38 -5.23 -3.28
C ILE A 57 1.71 -5.99 -3.22
N PHE A 58 2.73 -5.38 -2.62
CA PHE A 58 4.06 -5.99 -2.51
C PHE A 58 4.03 -7.34 -1.77
N GLU A 59 3.28 -7.45 -0.67
CA GLU A 59 3.13 -8.73 0.04
C GLU A 59 2.36 -9.77 -0.79
N PHE A 60 1.36 -9.36 -1.58
CA PHE A 60 0.70 -10.28 -2.52
C PHE A 60 1.66 -10.82 -3.58
N GLU A 61 2.49 -9.97 -4.19
CA GLU A 61 3.50 -10.39 -5.17
C GLU A 61 4.45 -11.44 -4.59
N GLN A 62 4.92 -11.22 -3.36
CA GLN A 62 5.82 -12.15 -2.68
C GLN A 62 5.16 -13.49 -2.34
N ILE A 63 3.87 -13.48 -2.01
CA ILE A 63 3.10 -14.73 -1.81
C ILE A 63 2.99 -15.50 -3.12
N LEU A 64 2.67 -14.82 -4.23
CA LEU A 64 2.56 -15.45 -5.55
C LEU A 64 3.88 -16.03 -6.02
N GLU A 65 4.97 -15.28 -5.89
CA GLU A 65 6.32 -15.75 -6.20
C GLU A 65 6.68 -16.99 -5.39
N GLY A 66 6.50 -16.94 -4.07
CA GLY A 66 6.80 -18.06 -3.18
C GLY A 66 5.98 -19.31 -3.51
N SER A 67 4.68 -19.15 -3.82
CA SER A 67 3.81 -20.26 -4.21
C SER A 67 4.20 -20.87 -5.56
N ALA A 68 4.59 -20.06 -6.54
CA ALA A 68 5.03 -20.58 -7.83
C ALA A 68 6.34 -21.38 -7.70
N ILE A 69 7.27 -20.90 -6.87
CA ILE A 69 8.51 -21.60 -6.53
C ILE A 69 8.22 -22.93 -5.84
N SER A 70 7.33 -22.98 -4.84
CA SER A 70 7.03 -24.21 -4.11
C SER A 70 6.31 -25.26 -4.96
N MET A 71 5.57 -24.83 -5.98
CA MET A 71 4.88 -25.71 -6.93
C MET A 71 5.73 -26.15 -8.13
N HIS A 72 7.02 -25.79 -8.17
CA HIS A 72 7.94 -26.05 -9.30
C HIS A 72 7.39 -25.59 -10.67
N VAL A 73 6.57 -24.54 -10.68
CA VAL A 73 6.05 -23.98 -11.92
C VAL A 73 7.09 -23.03 -12.49
N ALA A 74 7.32 -23.09 -13.80
CA ALA A 74 8.17 -22.12 -14.50
C ALA A 74 7.60 -20.71 -14.33
N PHE A 75 8.14 -19.97 -13.37
CA PHE A 75 7.68 -18.64 -13.01
C PHE A 75 8.50 -17.59 -13.76
N ASN A 76 7.83 -16.69 -14.47
CA ASN A 76 8.48 -15.56 -15.11
C ASN A 76 8.27 -14.29 -14.26
N PRO A 77 9.31 -13.84 -13.52
CA PRO A 77 9.19 -12.68 -12.62
C PRO A 77 8.95 -11.36 -13.34
N ARG A 78 9.04 -11.31 -14.68
CA ARG A 78 8.74 -10.11 -15.49
C ARG A 78 7.30 -9.59 -15.38
N ARG A 79 6.42 -10.27 -14.62
CA ARG A 79 5.02 -9.86 -14.39
C ARG A 79 4.74 -9.32 -12.98
N LEU A 80 5.70 -9.36 -12.06
CA LEU A 80 5.51 -8.78 -10.72
C LEU A 80 5.82 -7.30 -10.74
N TYR A 81 5.01 -6.50 -10.04
CA TYR A 81 5.35 -5.09 -9.84
C TYR A 81 6.53 -4.99 -8.87
N SER A 82 7.62 -4.36 -9.31
CA SER A 82 8.68 -3.95 -8.39
C SER A 82 8.20 -2.82 -7.47
N ARG A 83 8.88 -2.59 -6.34
CA ARG A 83 8.57 -1.42 -5.49
C ARG A 83 8.69 -0.11 -6.29
N ASP A 84 9.67 -0.03 -7.18
CA ASP A 84 9.90 1.15 -8.03
C ASP A 84 8.74 1.35 -9.03
N ASP A 85 8.19 0.25 -9.57
CA ASP A 85 7.02 0.31 -10.46
C ASP A 85 5.79 0.88 -9.76
N LEU A 86 5.63 0.64 -8.45
CA LEU A 86 4.51 1.11 -7.63
C LEU A 86 4.71 2.51 -7.07
N GLU A 87 5.96 2.94 -6.85
CA GLU A 87 6.25 4.12 -6.02
C GLU A 87 5.69 5.41 -6.61
N ASN A 88 5.70 5.52 -7.94
CA ASN A 88 5.24 6.70 -8.66
C ASN A 88 3.82 6.55 -9.24
N GLN A 89 3.08 5.51 -8.87
CA GLN A 89 1.75 5.27 -9.43
C GLN A 89 0.66 6.06 -8.72
N PRO A 90 -0.31 6.62 -9.46
CA PRO A 90 -1.43 7.31 -8.84
C PRO A 90 -2.31 6.32 -8.06
N LEU A 91 -2.95 6.79 -6.99
CA LEU A 91 -3.86 5.98 -6.17
C LEU A 91 -4.89 5.17 -6.98
N GLY A 92 -5.48 5.74 -8.03
CA GLY A 92 -6.43 5.03 -8.87
C GLY A 92 -5.83 3.79 -9.56
N TYR A 93 -4.55 3.86 -9.94
CA TYR A 93 -3.82 2.72 -10.49
C TYR A 93 -3.54 1.67 -9.40
N LEU A 94 -3.06 2.09 -8.22
CA LEU A 94 -2.83 1.19 -7.10
C LEU A 94 -4.09 0.42 -6.69
N ILE A 95 -5.26 1.08 -6.69
CA ILE A 95 -6.55 0.44 -6.43
C ILE A 95 -6.86 -0.62 -7.48
N LYS A 96 -6.64 -0.31 -8.77
CA LYS A 96 -6.85 -1.26 -9.87
C LYS A 96 -5.94 -2.48 -9.77
N VAL A 97 -4.68 -2.28 -9.35
CA VAL A 97 -3.75 -3.39 -9.11
C VAL A 97 -4.21 -4.24 -7.93
N LEU A 98 -4.57 -3.62 -6.80
CA LEU A 98 -5.07 -4.36 -5.64
C LEU A 98 -6.33 -5.17 -5.95
N GLU A 99 -7.24 -4.64 -6.76
CA GLU A 99 -8.47 -5.31 -7.20
C GLU A 99 -8.18 -6.63 -7.94
N ALA A 100 -7.04 -6.76 -8.60
CA ALA A 100 -6.63 -8.02 -9.22
C ALA A 100 -6.22 -9.10 -8.20
N TYR A 101 -5.89 -8.71 -6.96
CA TYR A 101 -5.38 -9.60 -5.92
C TYR A 101 -6.38 -9.92 -4.81
N THR A 102 -7.30 -8.99 -4.51
CA THR A 102 -8.26 -9.16 -3.40
C THR A 102 -9.68 -9.42 -3.88
N VAL A 103 -10.38 -10.31 -3.19
CA VAL A 103 -11.81 -10.58 -3.40
C VAL A 103 -12.72 -9.66 -2.58
N ASP A 104 -12.16 -8.80 -1.73
CA ASP A 104 -12.93 -7.87 -0.90
C ASP A 104 -13.41 -6.67 -1.73
N ASN A 105 -14.52 -6.88 -2.45
CA ASN A 105 -15.18 -5.86 -3.26
C ASN A 105 -15.61 -4.62 -2.44
N ASN A 106 -15.96 -4.81 -1.17
CA ASN A 106 -16.35 -3.71 -0.29
C ASN A 106 -15.15 -2.80 0.01
N LEU A 107 -13.96 -3.38 0.22
CA LEU A 107 -12.73 -2.61 0.41
C LEU A 107 -12.38 -1.82 -0.86
N ILE A 108 -12.49 -2.45 -2.04
CA ILE A 108 -12.26 -1.77 -3.32
C ILE A 108 -13.27 -0.62 -3.53
N MET A 109 -14.54 -0.81 -3.18
CA MET A 109 -15.55 0.26 -3.22
C MET A 109 -15.22 1.41 -2.29
N ASP A 110 -14.79 1.14 -1.06
CA ASP A 110 -14.38 2.18 -0.11
C ASP A 110 -13.14 2.93 -0.61
N LEU A 111 -12.15 2.24 -1.16
CA LEU A 111 -10.97 2.86 -1.78
C LEU A 111 -11.35 3.77 -2.96
N ARG A 112 -12.25 3.32 -3.83
CA ARG A 112 -12.77 4.13 -4.94
C ARG A 112 -13.53 5.35 -4.44
N ARG A 113 -14.34 5.21 -3.38
CA ARG A 113 -15.03 6.33 -2.71
C ARG A 113 -14.02 7.33 -2.14
N PHE A 114 -12.98 6.85 -1.46
CA PHE A 114 -11.91 7.71 -0.95
C PHE A 114 -11.23 8.47 -2.09
N SER A 115 -10.80 7.77 -3.15
CA SER A 115 -10.14 8.38 -4.31
C SER A 115 -11.03 9.42 -4.99
N LYS A 116 -12.35 9.17 -5.10
CA LYS A 116 -13.31 10.12 -5.66
C LYS A 116 -13.38 11.39 -4.81
N VAL A 117 -13.57 11.25 -3.49
CA VAL A 117 -13.61 12.41 -2.57
C VAL A 117 -12.31 13.19 -2.61
N ARG A 118 -11.17 12.51 -2.60
CA ARG A 118 -9.84 13.13 -2.73
C ARG A 118 -9.74 13.98 -3.99
N ASN A 119 -10.01 13.38 -5.16
CA ASN A 119 -9.90 14.07 -6.44
C ASN A 119 -10.87 15.25 -6.51
N GLU A 120 -12.12 15.06 -6.08
CA GLU A 120 -13.09 16.15 -6.02
C GLU A 120 -12.62 17.31 -5.15
N CYS A 121 -12.05 17.04 -3.98
CA CYS A 121 -11.55 18.09 -3.09
C CYS A 121 -10.37 18.81 -3.72
N ILE A 122 -9.38 18.07 -4.25
CA ILE A 122 -8.19 18.65 -4.90
C ILE A 122 -8.59 19.54 -6.09
N HIS A 123 -9.47 19.06 -6.99
CA HIS A 123 -9.92 19.86 -8.13
C HIS A 123 -10.69 21.11 -7.69
N LYS A 124 -11.48 21.02 -6.62
CA LYS A 124 -12.24 22.17 -6.09
C LYS A 124 -11.33 23.21 -5.41
N LEU A 125 -10.09 22.88 -5.01
CA LEU A 125 -9.15 23.87 -4.47
C LEU A 125 -8.81 24.97 -5.46
N PHE A 126 -8.88 24.69 -6.77
CA PHE A 126 -8.55 25.66 -7.82
C PHE A 126 -9.70 26.62 -8.16
N GLY A 127 -10.91 26.41 -7.61
CA GLY A 127 -12.09 27.19 -7.99
C GLY A 127 -13.11 27.45 -6.89
N GLN A 128 -12.88 27.01 -5.65
CA GLN A 128 -13.79 27.20 -4.51
C GLN A 128 -13.05 27.67 -3.27
N LYS A 129 -13.74 28.44 -2.42
CA LYS A 129 -13.22 28.80 -1.08
C LYS A 129 -12.96 27.53 -0.26
N ILE A 130 -11.81 27.47 0.40
CA ILE A 130 -11.39 26.30 1.21
C ILE A 130 -12.41 25.92 2.28
N SER A 131 -13.16 26.90 2.81
CA SER A 131 -14.24 26.67 3.79
C SER A 131 -15.37 25.78 3.25
N ILE A 132 -15.69 25.89 1.95
CA ILE A 132 -16.71 25.06 1.28
C ILE A 132 -16.20 23.61 1.16
N VAL A 133 -14.93 23.45 0.78
CA VAL A 133 -14.28 22.14 0.66
C VAL A 133 -14.20 21.47 2.02
N ASN A 134 -13.78 22.20 3.06
CA ASN A 134 -13.74 21.70 4.43
C ASN A 134 -15.11 21.20 4.89
N ARG A 135 -16.21 21.91 4.57
CA ARG A 135 -17.57 21.49 4.95
C ARG A 135 -17.95 20.14 4.35
N LYS A 136 -17.50 19.83 3.12
CA LYS A 136 -17.72 18.52 2.46
C LYS A 136 -16.96 17.38 3.12
N LEU A 137 -15.87 17.69 3.82
CA LEU A 137 -15.06 16.72 4.55
C LEU A 137 -15.53 16.48 5.99
N THR A 138 -16.66 17.06 6.41
CA THR A 138 -17.19 16.84 7.77
C THR A 138 -17.51 15.36 7.99
N GLY A 139 -16.95 14.76 9.04
CA GLY A 139 -17.19 13.35 9.41
C GLY A 139 -16.47 12.32 8.52
N PHE A 140 -15.67 12.78 7.56
CA PHE A 140 -14.92 11.90 6.66
C PHE A 140 -13.77 11.15 7.37
N ASP A 141 -13.31 11.67 8.52
CA ASP A 141 -12.31 11.03 9.37
C ASP A 141 -12.76 9.66 9.88
N LYS A 142 -14.03 9.51 10.27
CA LYS A 142 -14.56 8.21 10.72
C LYS A 142 -14.46 7.16 9.61
N PHE A 143 -14.94 7.49 8.41
CA PHE A 143 -14.83 6.64 7.23
C PHE A 143 -13.37 6.30 6.91
N PHE A 144 -12.48 7.30 6.97
CA PHE A 144 -11.05 7.08 6.76
C PHE A 144 -10.46 6.09 7.77
N TYR A 145 -10.77 6.22 9.06
CA TYR A 145 -10.26 5.28 10.07
C TYR A 145 -10.74 3.86 9.85
N GLU A 146 -12.01 3.68 9.50
CA GLU A 146 -12.57 2.37 9.15
C GLU A 146 -11.83 1.76 7.95
N LEU A 147 -11.60 2.55 6.90
CA LEU A 147 -10.86 2.14 5.71
C LEU A 147 -9.41 1.72 6.04
N VAL A 148 -8.70 2.51 6.85
CA VAL A 148 -7.32 2.18 7.27
C VAL A 148 -7.28 0.89 8.07
N VAL A 149 -8.21 0.69 8.99
CA VAL A 149 -8.29 -0.56 9.77
C VAL A 149 -8.44 -1.77 8.85
N ARG A 150 -9.30 -1.69 7.84
CA ARG A 150 -9.49 -2.76 6.86
C ARG A 150 -8.23 -3.04 6.03
N LEU A 151 -7.53 -1.99 5.58
CA LEU A 151 -6.25 -2.13 4.87
C LEU A 151 -5.18 -2.78 5.74
N VAL A 152 -5.07 -2.38 7.00
CA VAL A 152 -4.13 -2.98 7.96
C VAL A 152 -4.46 -4.45 8.21
N GLN A 153 -5.74 -4.79 8.36
CA GLN A 153 -6.19 -6.19 8.52
C GLN A 153 -5.83 -7.04 7.30
N LEU A 154 -6.06 -6.52 6.09
CA LEU A 154 -5.63 -7.18 4.85
C LEU A 154 -4.13 -7.44 4.87
N LEU A 155 -3.32 -6.42 5.13
CA LEU A 155 -1.86 -6.54 5.18
C LEU A 155 -1.39 -7.57 6.22
N LEU A 156 -1.95 -7.52 7.43
CA LEU A 156 -1.59 -8.46 8.49
C LEU A 156 -1.94 -9.90 8.10
N SER A 157 -3.08 -10.12 7.44
CA SER A 157 -3.48 -11.44 6.96
C SER A 157 -2.50 -12.01 5.92
N GLN A 158 -1.99 -11.15 5.02
CA GLN A 158 -1.00 -11.52 4.01
C GLN A 158 0.33 -11.90 4.66
N ILE A 159 0.83 -11.08 5.58
CA ILE A 159 2.07 -11.35 6.33
C ILE A 159 1.96 -12.67 7.10
N GLU A 160 0.81 -12.95 7.72
CA GLU A 160 0.58 -14.19 8.43
C GLU A 160 0.54 -15.40 7.49
N HIS A 161 -0.14 -15.29 6.35
CA HIS A 161 -0.18 -16.32 5.31
C HIS A 161 1.24 -16.65 4.81
N LYS A 162 2.03 -15.62 4.50
CA LYS A 162 3.42 -15.75 4.09
C LYS A 162 4.24 -16.52 5.13
N LYS A 163 4.14 -16.16 6.41
CA LYS A 163 4.85 -16.87 7.49
C LYS A 163 4.46 -18.35 7.58
N LYS A 164 3.17 -18.68 7.44
CA LYS A 164 2.70 -20.08 7.51
C LYS A 164 3.21 -20.92 6.34
N HIS A 165 3.17 -20.39 5.12
CA HIS A 165 3.51 -21.15 3.92
C HIS A 165 5.01 -21.20 3.60
N PHE A 166 5.80 -20.22 4.04
CA PHE A 166 7.21 -20.11 3.65
C PHE A 166 8.23 -20.36 4.76
N ASN A 167 7.81 -20.50 6.03
CA ASN A 167 8.71 -20.95 7.11
C ASN A 167 9.17 -22.42 6.97
N TRP A 168 8.55 -23.20 6.08
CA TRP A 168 8.85 -24.62 5.87
C TRP A 168 9.66 -24.91 4.60
N ILE A 169 9.94 -23.90 3.76
CA ILE A 169 10.83 -24.07 2.62
C ILE A 169 12.27 -24.00 3.14
N CYS A 170 12.84 -25.16 3.44
CA CYS A 170 14.20 -25.32 3.93
C CYS A 170 15.20 -24.63 2.98
N ASP A 171 16.13 -23.85 3.54
CA ASP A 171 17.21 -23.12 2.83
C ASP A 171 17.91 -23.90 1.69
N PRO A 172 18.16 -25.22 1.77
CA PRO A 172 18.76 -25.99 0.68
C PRO A 172 17.89 -26.03 -0.59
N CYS A 173 16.57 -26.15 -0.45
CA CYS A 173 15.64 -26.20 -1.58
C CYS A 173 15.61 -24.85 -2.31
N PHE A 174 15.68 -23.74 -1.58
CA PHE A 174 15.72 -22.40 -2.16
C PHE A 174 17.05 -22.11 -2.88
N GLN A 175 18.17 -22.66 -2.38
CA GLN A 175 19.47 -22.57 -3.04
C GLN A 175 19.57 -23.40 -4.32
N GLU A 176 18.91 -24.56 -4.38
CA GLU A 176 18.85 -25.35 -5.62
C GLU A 176 17.99 -24.69 -6.70
N VAL A 177 16.85 -24.08 -6.33
CA VAL A 177 15.99 -23.35 -7.29
C VAL A 177 16.72 -22.12 -7.86
N ARG A 178 17.51 -21.39 -7.06
CA ARG A 178 18.36 -20.29 -7.56
C ARG A 178 19.37 -20.72 -8.63
N LYS A 179 19.82 -21.98 -8.63
CA LYS A 179 20.74 -22.49 -9.67
C LYS A 179 20.02 -22.81 -10.99
N GLN A 180 18.71 -23.06 -10.94
CA GLN A 180 17.90 -23.42 -12.11
C GLN A 180 17.32 -22.20 -12.85
N VAL A 181 17.14 -21.08 -12.15
CA VAL A 181 16.78 -19.80 -12.79
C VAL A 181 18.04 -19.12 -13.32
N LYS A 182 18.51 -19.53 -14.51
CA LYS A 182 19.51 -18.75 -15.25
C LYS A 182 18.83 -17.53 -15.87
N LEU A 183 19.26 -16.34 -15.45
CA LEU A 183 18.95 -15.03 -16.05
C LEU A 183 19.31 -14.98 -17.53
#